data_AF-A0A2Z5U5E6-F1
#
_entry.id   AF-A0A2Z5U5E6-F1
#
_cell.length_a   1.000
_cell.length_b   1.000
_cell.length_c   1.000
_cell.angle_alpha   90.00
_cell.angle_beta   90.00
_cell.angle_gamma   90.00
#
_symmetry.space_group_name_H-M   'P 1'
#
loop_
_entity.id
_entity.type
_entity.pdbx_description
1 polymer ?
#
loop_
_entity_poly.entity_id
_entity_poly.type
_entity_poly.pdbx_seq_one_letter_code
_entity_poly.pdbx_strand_id
1 'polypeptide(L)'
;MFYNGHDIFWFDIKENIMTITKTKNGTYRLKVYIPTEARMPLGIVNNNYFDKRFKTRKEARQAEIELLTRLNQIEDNEFTGLGKGEILFKDFFESIWWEAYKAGQTTSTTRPPSKSTVVNTKTCFEKHLLPLLGNYTIQFLNQNKQVILNLMTAKANEYANFKTLRSYVISIFDWAEELEYIENNRLAKTLRRIKATKKIQLAEARRDEDLYLTQEQLQAWFTAFQARFG
;
A
#
# COMPACT_ATOMS: atom_id res chain seq x y z
N MET A 1 -46.82 -7.43 -6.59
CA MET A 1 -45.43 -6.97 -6.71
C MET A 1 -44.72 -7.36 -5.42
N PHE A 2 -43.94 -8.43 -5.46
CA PHE A 2 -43.09 -8.80 -4.33
C PHE A 2 -41.76 -8.12 -4.58
N TYR A 3 -41.46 -7.05 -3.84
CA TYR A 3 -40.10 -6.51 -3.79
C TYR A 3 -39.20 -7.62 -3.25
N ASN A 4 -38.08 -7.90 -3.91
CA ASN A 4 -37.14 -8.89 -3.41
C ASN A 4 -36.54 -8.38 -2.08
N GLY A 5 -36.10 -9.29 -1.20
CA GLY A 5 -35.48 -8.91 0.09
C GLY A 5 -34.25 -8.00 -0.06
N HIS A 6 -33.63 -8.00 -1.25
CA HIS A 6 -32.59 -7.05 -1.65
C HIS A 6 -33.14 -5.62 -1.77
N ASP A 7 -34.24 -5.41 -2.49
CA ASP A 7 -34.84 -4.09 -2.73
C ASP A 7 -35.37 -3.45 -1.44
N ILE A 8 -35.92 -4.26 -0.53
CA ILE A 8 -36.42 -3.80 0.78
C ILE A 8 -35.27 -3.31 1.66
N PHE A 9 -34.08 -3.93 1.55
CA PHE A 9 -32.90 -3.57 2.33
C PHE A 9 -32.27 -2.25 1.88
N TRP A 10 -32.17 -2.04 0.56
CA TRP A 10 -31.74 -0.77 -0.01
C TRP A 10 -32.74 0.36 0.28
N PHE A 11 -34.04 0.06 0.29
CA PHE A 11 -35.07 1.02 0.69
C PHE A 11 -34.90 1.47 2.15
N ASP A 12 -34.64 0.54 3.07
CA ASP A 12 -34.44 0.86 4.49
C ASP A 12 -33.16 1.70 4.72
N ILE A 13 -32.04 1.41 4.02
CA ILE A 13 -30.83 2.25 4.09
C ILE A 13 -31.09 3.68 3.59
N LYS A 14 -31.93 3.86 2.56
CA LYS A 14 -32.23 5.18 1.96
C LYS A 14 -33.22 6.00 2.77
N GLU A 15 -34.18 5.36 3.45
CA GLU A 15 -35.26 6.02 4.20
C GLU A 15 -34.98 6.16 5.72
N ASN A 16 -34.04 5.39 6.31
CA ASN A 16 -33.74 5.53 7.75
C ASN A 16 -32.82 6.73 8.05
N ILE A 17 -33.46 7.87 8.34
CA ILE A 17 -32.88 9.20 8.61
C ILE A 17 -32.07 9.30 9.94
N MET A 18 -31.76 8.18 10.63
CA MET A 18 -31.15 8.18 11.98
C MET A 18 -29.78 7.46 12.11
N THR A 19 -28.88 7.64 11.15
CA THR A 19 -27.53 7.06 11.18
C THR A 19 -26.48 7.87 11.94
N ILE A 20 -26.78 9.13 12.28
CA ILE A 20 -25.91 10.03 13.06
C ILE A 20 -26.38 10.13 14.52
N THR A 21 -25.55 9.67 15.45
CA THR A 21 -25.80 9.74 16.90
C THR A 21 -24.88 10.73 17.58
N LYS A 22 -25.41 11.57 18.48
CA LYS A 22 -24.59 12.47 19.31
C LYS A 22 -24.00 11.68 20.48
N THR A 23 -22.68 11.68 20.59
CA THR A 23 -21.95 11.01 21.67
C THR A 23 -21.99 11.83 22.97
N LYS A 24 -21.77 11.16 24.11
CA LYS A 24 -21.65 11.83 25.42
C LYS A 24 -20.58 12.93 25.46
N ASN A 25 -19.54 12.79 24.63
CA ASN A 25 -18.42 13.74 24.54
C ASN A 25 -18.68 14.89 23.54
N GLY A 26 -19.91 15.07 23.06
CA GLY A 26 -20.29 16.16 22.16
C GLY A 26 -19.97 15.95 20.68
N THR A 27 -19.25 14.90 20.31
CA THR A 27 -18.98 14.52 18.90
C THR A 27 -20.17 13.78 18.27
N TYR A 28 -20.21 13.70 16.94
CA TYR A 28 -21.28 13.05 16.17
C TYR A 28 -20.73 11.78 15.51
N ARG A 29 -21.33 10.62 15.79
CA ARG A 29 -20.93 9.33 15.22
C ARG A 29 -21.88 8.94 14.09
N LEU A 30 -21.34 8.73 12.90
CA LEU A 30 -22.03 8.14 11.76
C LEU A 30 -21.70 6.64 11.75
N LYS A 31 -22.70 5.77 11.93
CA LYS A 31 -22.52 4.32 11.90
C LYS A 31 -23.55 3.67 10.97
N VAL A 32 -23.11 3.31 9.77
CA VAL A 32 -23.97 2.81 8.67
C VAL A 32 -23.55 1.38 8.34
N TYR A 33 -24.49 0.45 8.19
CA TYR A 33 -24.17 -0.89 7.71
C TYR A 33 -23.87 -0.86 6.21
N ILE A 34 -22.87 -1.61 5.77
CA ILE A 34 -22.42 -1.66 4.38
C ILE A 34 -22.70 -3.06 3.80
N PRO A 35 -23.53 -3.16 2.75
CA PRO A 35 -23.79 -4.40 2.03
C PRO A 35 -22.49 -5.02 1.51
N THR A 36 -22.41 -6.36 1.48
CA THR A 36 -21.21 -7.09 1.06
C THR A 36 -20.70 -6.65 -0.31
N GLU A 37 -21.61 -6.39 -1.25
CA GLU A 37 -21.31 -5.96 -2.62
C GLU A 37 -20.70 -4.55 -2.67
N ALA A 38 -21.08 -3.68 -1.73
CA ALA A 38 -20.56 -2.32 -1.61
C ALA A 38 -19.28 -2.21 -0.78
N ARG A 39 -18.87 -3.27 -0.05
CA ARG A 39 -17.69 -3.25 0.82
C ARG A 39 -16.39 -3.06 0.05
N MET A 40 -16.14 -3.90 -0.96
CA MET A 40 -14.92 -3.79 -1.76
C MET A 40 -14.85 -2.47 -2.54
N PRO A 41 -15.92 -2.04 -3.24
CA PRO A 41 -15.91 -0.76 -3.93
C PRO A 41 -15.67 0.45 -3.00
N LEU A 42 -16.19 0.41 -1.77
CA LEU A 42 -15.98 1.47 -0.76
C LEU A 42 -14.66 1.32 0.04
N GLY A 43 -13.82 0.33 -0.26
CA GLY A 43 -12.57 0.04 0.47
C GLY A 43 -12.77 -0.33 1.93
N ILE A 44 -13.94 -0.90 2.27
CA ILE A 44 -14.29 -1.35 3.62
C ILE A 44 -14.10 -2.87 3.67
N VAL A 45 -12.84 -3.30 3.82
CA VAL A 45 -12.45 -4.72 3.63
C VAL A 45 -12.68 -5.58 4.88
N ASN A 46 -12.63 -4.98 6.07
CA ASN A 46 -12.62 -5.71 7.36
C ASN A 46 -13.76 -5.31 8.32
N ASN A 47 -14.78 -4.59 7.85
CA ASN A 47 -15.88 -4.16 8.70
C ASN A 47 -17.21 -4.21 7.93
N ASN A 48 -18.28 -4.61 8.62
CA ASN A 48 -19.63 -4.59 8.06
C ASN A 48 -20.28 -3.21 8.19
N TYR A 49 -19.61 -2.27 8.86
CA TYR A 49 -20.10 -0.92 9.10
C TYR A 49 -19.08 0.15 8.69
N PHE A 50 -19.57 1.23 8.10
CA PHE A 50 -18.87 2.51 8.07
C PHE A 50 -19.10 3.22 9.41
N ASP A 51 -18.05 3.37 10.22
CA ASP A 51 -18.14 3.95 11.55
C ASP A 51 -17.09 5.06 11.72
N LYS A 52 -17.54 6.33 11.66
CA LYS A 52 -16.67 7.51 11.82
C LYS A 52 -17.28 8.51 12.80
N ARG A 53 -16.40 9.27 13.47
CA ARG A 53 -16.78 10.36 14.38
C ARG A 53 -16.36 11.71 13.81
N PHE A 54 -17.23 12.70 13.96
CA PHE A 54 -17.08 14.05 13.45
C PHE A 54 -17.26 15.08 14.57
N LYS A 55 -16.64 16.25 14.42
CA LYS A 55 -16.75 17.33 15.42
C LYS A 55 -18.11 18.00 15.35
N THR A 56 -18.66 18.16 14.14
CA THR A 56 -19.94 18.85 13.93
C THR A 56 -21.00 17.94 13.30
N ARG A 57 -22.28 18.26 13.55
CA ARG A 57 -23.41 17.57 12.89
C ARG A 57 -23.39 17.76 11.38
N LYS A 58 -22.93 18.93 10.91
CA LYS A 58 -22.85 19.28 9.48
C LYS A 58 -21.85 18.39 8.75
N GLU A 59 -20.65 18.18 9.31
CA GLU A 59 -19.65 17.26 8.76
C GLU A 59 -20.16 15.82 8.72
N ALA A 60 -20.78 15.35 9.80
CA ALA A 60 -21.38 14.01 9.84
C ALA A 60 -22.45 13.84 8.76
N ARG A 61 -23.29 14.86 8.55
CA ARG A 61 -24.35 14.83 7.52
C ARG A 61 -23.79 14.88 6.10
N GLN A 62 -22.70 15.62 5.88
CA GLN A 62 -22.03 15.63 4.58
C GLN A 62 -21.45 14.24 4.25
N ALA A 63 -20.78 13.60 5.22
CA ALA A 63 -20.24 12.26 5.06
C ALA A 63 -21.34 11.19 4.88
N GLU A 64 -22.50 11.36 5.53
CA GLU A 64 -23.68 10.51 5.35
C GLU A 64 -24.21 10.61 3.93
N ILE A 65 -24.43 11.83 3.42
CA ILE A 65 -24.88 12.09 2.05
C ILE A 65 -23.89 11.49 1.04
N GLU A 66 -22.59 11.72 1.23
CA GLU A 66 -21.56 11.19 0.34
C GLU A 66 -21.56 9.65 0.32
N LEU A 67 -21.68 9.01 1.49
CA LEU A 67 -21.76 7.56 1.59
C LEU A 67 -23.01 7.00 0.90
N LEU A 68 -24.18 7.63 1.11
CA LEU A 68 -25.43 7.22 0.48
C LEU A 68 -25.39 7.38 -1.04
N THR A 69 -24.80 8.47 -1.55
CA THR A 69 -24.59 8.67 -2.99
C THR A 69 -23.72 7.57 -3.57
N ARG A 70 -22.61 7.23 -2.92
CA ARG A 70 -21.72 6.15 -3.36
C ARG A 70 -22.44 4.80 -3.33
N LEU A 71 -23.24 4.54 -2.30
CA LEU A 71 -24.05 3.32 -2.17
C LEU A 71 -25.10 3.20 -3.30
N ASN A 72 -25.80 4.28 -3.64
CA ASN A 72 -26.73 4.31 -4.78
C ASN A 72 -26.02 4.00 -6.11
N GLN A 73 -24.86 4.63 -6.35
CA GLN A 73 -24.09 4.35 -7.56
C GLN A 73 -23.65 2.88 -7.66
N ILE A 74 -23.40 2.21 -6.53
CA ILE A 74 -23.02 0.78 -6.52
C ILE A 74 -24.22 -0.07 -6.88
N GLU A 75 -25.39 0.24 -6.33
CA GLU A 75 -26.64 -0.44 -6.64
C GLU A 75 -27.03 -0.29 -8.12
N ASP A 76 -26.86 0.92 -8.67
CA ASP A 76 -27.14 1.23 -10.08
C ASP A 76 -26.02 0.75 -11.03
N ASN A 77 -24.97 0.11 -10.49
CA ASN A 77 -23.78 -0.37 -11.22
C ASN A 77 -22.99 0.75 -11.94
N GLU A 78 -23.17 2.00 -11.52
CA GLU A 78 -22.51 3.21 -12.03
C GLU A 78 -21.27 3.61 -11.21
N PHE A 79 -21.00 2.91 -10.12
CA PHE A 79 -19.92 3.26 -9.20
C PHE A 79 -18.53 2.93 -9.75
N THR A 80 -17.69 3.96 -9.88
CA THR A 80 -16.34 3.84 -10.45
C THR A 80 -15.22 3.69 -9.40
N GLY A 81 -15.53 3.46 -8.12
CA GLY A 81 -14.54 3.27 -7.05
C GLY A 81 -14.50 4.37 -5.98
N LEU A 82 -13.74 4.15 -4.89
CA LEU A 82 -13.28 5.21 -3.99
C LEU A 82 -12.64 6.32 -4.82
N GLY A 83 -12.85 7.59 -4.45
CA GLY A 83 -12.20 8.70 -5.14
C GLY A 83 -10.70 8.42 -5.28
N LYS A 84 -10.17 8.58 -6.49
CA LYS A 84 -8.77 8.28 -6.90
C LYS A 84 -7.70 8.64 -5.84
N GLY A 85 -7.93 9.66 -5.00
CA GLY A 85 -7.04 10.09 -3.92
C GLY A 85 -7.13 9.35 -2.57
N GLU A 86 -8.09 8.45 -2.35
CA GLU A 86 -8.32 7.79 -1.04
C GLU A 86 -7.71 6.38 -0.92
N ILE A 87 -7.18 5.80 -2.00
CA ILE A 87 -6.63 4.44 -1.98
C ILE A 87 -5.35 4.36 -1.12
N LEU A 88 -5.29 3.35 -0.24
CA LEU A 88 -4.09 3.07 0.56
C LEU A 88 -2.97 2.52 -0.33
N PHE A 89 -1.72 2.78 0.06
CA PHE A 89 -0.55 2.24 -0.62
C PHE A 89 -0.59 0.71 -0.67
N LYS A 90 -1.04 0.06 0.43
CA LYS A 90 -1.21 -1.39 0.46
C LYS A 90 -2.23 -1.86 -0.57
N ASP A 91 -3.40 -1.23 -0.61
CA ASP A 91 -4.50 -1.65 -1.49
C ASP A 91 -4.14 -1.41 -2.96
N PHE A 92 -3.45 -0.30 -3.26
CA PHE A 92 -2.93 -0.03 -4.60
C PHE A 92 -1.88 -1.06 -5.03
N PHE A 93 -0.98 -1.45 -4.12
CA PHE A 93 -0.03 -2.52 -4.38
C PHE A 93 -0.74 -3.84 -4.70
N GLU A 94 -1.62 -4.30 -3.81
CA GLU A 94 -2.24 -5.64 -3.90
C GLU A 94 -3.24 -5.75 -5.07
N SER A 95 -4.06 -4.72 -5.29
CA SER A 95 -5.21 -4.80 -6.19
C SER A 95 -4.91 -4.29 -7.61
N ILE A 96 -3.89 -3.44 -7.77
CA ILE A 96 -3.66 -2.70 -9.03
C ILE A 96 -2.25 -2.96 -9.54
N TRP A 97 -1.24 -2.59 -8.76
CA TRP A 97 0.15 -2.63 -9.24
C TRP A 97 0.68 -4.06 -9.39
N TRP A 98 0.25 -4.99 -8.54
CA TRP A 98 0.82 -6.34 -8.49
C TRP A 98 0.61 -7.14 -9.79
N GLU A 99 -0.60 -7.11 -10.35
CA GLU A 99 -0.89 -7.79 -11.61
C GLU A 99 -0.16 -7.14 -12.79
N ALA A 100 -0.13 -5.81 -12.84
CA ALA A 100 0.60 -5.04 -13.85
C ALA A 100 2.12 -5.33 -13.80
N TYR A 101 2.69 -5.46 -12.60
CA TYR A 101 4.09 -5.84 -12.41
C TYR A 101 4.40 -7.24 -12.93
N LYS A 102 3.56 -8.25 -12.61
CA LYS A 102 3.73 -9.61 -13.12
C LYS A 102 3.64 -9.66 -14.66
N ALA A 103 2.78 -8.82 -15.24
CA ALA A 103 2.67 -8.66 -16.68
C ALA A 103 3.83 -7.87 -17.32
N GLY A 104 4.72 -7.27 -16.51
CA GLY A 104 5.86 -6.48 -16.97
C GLY A 104 5.55 -5.02 -17.31
N GLN A 105 4.31 -4.56 -17.12
CA GLN A 105 3.83 -3.23 -17.51
C GLN A 105 4.45 -2.11 -16.68
N THR A 106 4.87 -2.40 -15.45
CA THR A 106 5.44 -1.41 -14.51
C THR A 106 6.97 -1.47 -14.44
N THR A 107 7.59 -2.17 -15.40
CA THR A 107 9.04 -2.40 -15.47
C THR A 107 9.62 -1.88 -16.78
N SER A 108 10.87 -1.40 -16.75
CA SER A 108 11.58 -0.96 -17.97
C SER A 108 12.28 -2.09 -18.72
N THR A 109 12.08 -3.36 -18.32
CA THR A 109 12.72 -4.52 -18.91
C THR A 109 11.90 -5.05 -20.09
N THR A 110 12.58 -5.52 -21.14
CA THR A 110 11.94 -6.06 -22.36
C THR A 110 11.17 -7.36 -22.14
N ARG A 111 11.34 -8.01 -20.98
CA ARG A 111 10.67 -9.26 -20.61
C ARG A 111 9.97 -9.09 -19.26
N PRO A 112 8.83 -9.77 -19.05
CA PRO A 112 8.21 -9.85 -17.74
C PRO A 112 9.15 -10.44 -16.68
N PRO A 113 8.95 -10.12 -15.39
CA PRO A 113 9.77 -10.65 -14.30
C PRO A 113 9.73 -12.18 -14.24
N SER A 114 10.88 -12.79 -13.93
CA SER A 114 10.93 -14.24 -13.69
C SER A 114 10.17 -14.63 -12.42
N LYS A 115 9.80 -15.90 -12.27
CA LYS A 115 9.10 -16.41 -11.07
C LYS A 115 9.86 -16.09 -9.76
N SER A 116 11.18 -16.26 -9.75
CA SER A 116 12.00 -15.94 -8.57
C SER A 116 12.03 -14.43 -8.30
N THR A 117 12.06 -13.61 -9.35
CA THR A 117 11.95 -12.16 -9.23
C THR A 117 10.62 -11.74 -8.62
N VAL A 118 9.50 -12.32 -9.06
CA VAL A 118 8.17 -12.06 -8.50
C VAL A 118 8.14 -12.39 -7.00
N VAL A 119 8.62 -13.57 -6.60
CA VAL A 119 8.65 -13.97 -5.18
C VAL A 119 9.51 -13.03 -4.34
N ASN A 120 10.70 -12.67 -4.84
CA ASN A 120 11.60 -11.75 -4.16
C ASN A 120 10.98 -10.35 -4.02
N THR A 121 10.33 -9.85 -5.09
CA THR A 121 9.63 -8.57 -5.06
C THR A 121 8.52 -8.58 -4.00
N LYS A 122 7.66 -9.62 -3.99
CA LYS A 122 6.60 -9.74 -2.98
C LYS A 122 7.16 -9.71 -1.56
N THR A 123 8.24 -10.45 -1.32
CA THR A 123 8.96 -10.47 -0.04
C THR A 123 9.47 -9.09 0.36
N CYS A 124 10.03 -8.32 -0.60
CA CYS A 124 10.47 -6.95 -0.34
C CYS A 124 9.30 -6.04 0.08
N PHE A 125 8.14 -6.18 -0.54
CA PHE A 125 6.95 -5.42 -0.18
C PHE A 125 6.48 -5.78 1.23
N GLU A 126 6.21 -7.05 1.49
CA GLU A 126 5.68 -7.54 2.77
C GLU A 126 6.61 -7.22 3.95
N LYS A 127 7.92 -7.39 3.79
CA LYS A 127 8.88 -7.18 4.89
C LYS A 127 9.31 -5.74 5.09
N HIS A 128 9.17 -4.89 4.07
CA HIS A 128 9.76 -3.54 4.12
C HIS A 128 8.81 -2.42 3.74
N LEU A 129 8.12 -2.50 2.59
CA LEU A 129 7.33 -1.37 2.10
C LEU A 129 5.94 -1.31 2.72
N LEU A 130 5.25 -2.44 2.88
CA LEU A 130 3.91 -2.47 3.48
C LEU A 130 3.91 -2.02 4.95
N PRO A 131 4.85 -2.47 5.81
CA PRO A 131 4.92 -1.96 7.18
C PRO A 131 5.25 -0.47 7.26
N LEU A 132 5.98 0.06 6.27
CA LEU A 132 6.44 1.45 6.25
C LEU A 132 5.41 2.42 5.65
N LEU A 133 4.74 2.02 4.57
CA LEU A 133 3.93 2.90 3.73
C LEU A 133 2.47 2.45 3.60
N GLY A 134 2.16 1.19 3.93
CA GLY A 134 0.89 0.55 3.60
C GLY A 134 -0.36 1.26 4.13
N ASN A 135 -0.27 1.91 5.29
CA ASN A 135 -1.38 2.60 5.95
C ASN A 135 -1.58 4.06 5.50
N TYR A 136 -0.74 4.57 4.60
CA TYR A 136 -0.91 5.90 4.02
C TYR A 136 -1.64 5.80 2.69
N THR A 137 -2.42 6.83 2.35
CA THR A 137 -2.97 6.93 1.00
C THR A 137 -1.89 7.33 0.00
N ILE A 138 -2.03 6.88 -1.25
CA ILE A 138 -1.15 7.28 -2.35
C ILE A 138 -1.12 8.81 -2.46
N GLN A 139 -2.27 9.47 -2.41
CA GLN A 139 -2.35 10.93 -2.50
C GLN A 139 -1.64 11.64 -1.34
N PHE A 140 -1.83 11.15 -0.10
CA PHE A 140 -1.16 11.74 1.07
C PHE A 140 0.35 11.67 0.91
N LEU A 141 0.90 10.51 0.54
CA LEU A 141 2.35 10.35 0.34
C LEU A 141 2.86 11.25 -0.79
N ASN A 142 2.12 11.35 -1.90
CA ASN A 142 2.49 12.17 -3.05
C ASN A 142 2.52 13.68 -2.73
N GLN A 143 1.58 14.15 -1.90
CA GLN A 143 1.51 15.54 -1.47
C GLN A 143 2.53 15.88 -0.36
N ASN A 144 2.80 14.94 0.54
CA ASN A 144 3.61 15.15 1.74
C ASN A 144 5.05 14.62 1.55
N LYS A 145 5.81 15.29 0.68
CA LYS A 145 7.19 14.90 0.32
C LYS A 145 8.10 14.68 1.52
N GLN A 146 7.98 15.51 2.57
CA GLN A 146 8.82 15.41 3.76
C GLN A 146 8.60 14.10 4.52
N VAL A 147 7.35 13.62 4.59
CA VAL A 147 7.01 12.39 5.31
C VAL A 147 7.68 11.20 4.63
N ILE A 148 7.47 11.02 3.33
CA ILE A 148 8.08 9.89 2.61
C ILE A 148 9.60 10.00 2.54
N LEU A 149 10.15 11.22 2.46
CA LEU A 149 11.59 11.44 2.56
C LEU A 149 12.16 10.91 3.88
N ASN A 150 11.53 11.26 5.01
CA ASN A 150 11.98 10.83 6.33
C ASN A 150 11.90 9.30 6.46
N LEU A 151 10.77 8.71 6.08
CA LEU A 151 10.54 7.26 6.13
C LEU A 151 11.55 6.48 5.26
N MET A 152 11.75 6.91 4.01
CA MET A 152 12.67 6.24 3.09
C MET A 152 14.13 6.47 3.45
N THR A 153 14.49 7.63 4.01
CA THR A 153 15.85 7.90 4.50
C THR A 153 16.19 7.01 5.70
N ALA A 154 15.26 6.87 6.66
CA ALA A 154 15.41 5.94 7.76
C ALA A 154 15.60 4.50 7.22
N LYS A 155 14.80 4.09 6.24
CA LYS A 155 14.94 2.77 5.62
C LYS A 155 16.27 2.57 4.88
N ALA A 156 16.83 3.63 4.29
CA ALA A 156 18.12 3.59 3.61
C ALA A 156 19.31 3.39 4.57
N ASN A 157 19.17 3.84 5.82
CA ASN A 157 20.15 3.62 6.88
C ASN A 157 20.02 2.21 7.49
N GLU A 158 18.84 1.61 7.43
CA GLU A 158 18.58 0.27 7.98
C GLU A 158 18.92 -0.86 7.00
N TYR A 159 18.60 -0.67 5.70
CA TYR A 159 18.57 -1.76 4.73
C TYR A 159 19.55 -1.59 3.57
N ALA A 160 20.43 -2.57 3.37
CA ALA A 160 21.47 -2.53 2.34
C ALA A 160 20.91 -2.48 0.90
N ASN A 161 19.85 -3.24 0.60
CA ASN A 161 19.26 -3.25 -0.75
C ASN A 161 18.22 -2.13 -0.96
N PHE A 162 18.41 -0.99 -0.30
CA PHE A 162 17.52 0.16 -0.38
C PHE A 162 17.23 0.63 -1.83
N LYS A 163 18.20 0.55 -2.74
CA LYS A 163 18.01 0.95 -4.14
C LYS A 163 16.82 0.23 -4.77
N THR A 164 16.65 -1.07 -4.48
CA THR A 164 15.54 -1.89 -4.97
C THR A 164 14.20 -1.42 -4.40
N LEU A 165 14.13 -1.19 -3.09
CA LEU A 165 12.91 -0.66 -2.44
C LEU A 165 12.51 0.69 -3.03
N ARG A 166 13.48 1.59 -3.20
CA ARG A 166 13.28 2.89 -3.82
C ARG A 166 12.72 2.77 -5.24
N SER A 167 13.25 1.86 -6.05
CA SER A 167 12.74 1.64 -7.41
C SER A 167 11.29 1.16 -7.42
N TYR A 168 10.91 0.25 -6.51
CA TYR A 168 9.53 -0.20 -6.41
C TYR A 168 8.57 0.90 -5.95
N VAL A 169 8.96 1.71 -4.97
CA VAL A 169 8.14 2.86 -4.55
C VAL A 169 7.93 3.82 -5.73
N ILE A 170 9.00 4.17 -6.46
CA ILE A 170 8.89 5.03 -7.64
C ILE A 170 7.93 4.41 -8.68
N SER A 171 8.08 3.12 -8.99
CA SER A 171 7.22 2.40 -9.94
C SER A 171 5.75 2.38 -9.52
N ILE A 172 5.43 2.29 -8.23
CA ILE A 172 4.04 2.41 -7.74
C ILE A 172 3.47 3.79 -8.05
N PHE A 173 4.21 4.87 -7.77
CA PHE A 173 3.72 6.22 -8.01
C PHE A 173 3.69 6.57 -9.51
N ASP A 174 4.62 6.05 -10.32
CA ASP A 174 4.57 6.19 -11.78
C ASP A 174 3.30 5.50 -12.33
N TRP A 175 2.97 4.30 -11.85
CA TRP A 175 1.75 3.59 -12.27
C TRP A 175 0.47 4.27 -11.75
N ALA A 176 0.52 4.86 -10.56
CA ALA A 176 -0.59 5.64 -10.03
C ALA A 176 -0.84 6.92 -10.83
N GLU A 177 0.21 7.56 -11.36
CA GLU A 177 0.12 8.68 -12.29
C GLU A 177 -0.49 8.23 -13.63
N GLU A 178 0.00 7.13 -14.20
CA GLU A 178 -0.50 6.58 -15.47
C GLU A 178 -2.00 6.24 -15.41
N LEU A 179 -2.45 5.66 -14.30
CA LEU A 179 -3.86 5.35 -14.07
C LEU A 179 -4.66 6.52 -13.47
N GLU A 180 -4.06 7.71 -13.44
CA GLU A 180 -4.66 8.96 -12.98
C GLU A 180 -5.18 8.93 -11.52
N TYR A 181 -4.65 8.07 -10.66
CA TYR A 181 -4.92 8.11 -9.21
C TYR A 181 -4.31 9.36 -8.57
N ILE A 182 -3.25 9.89 -9.20
CA ILE A 182 -2.60 11.17 -8.89
C ILE A 182 -2.36 11.92 -10.19
N GLU A 183 -2.30 13.24 -10.13
CA GLU A 183 -2.05 14.09 -11.31
C GLU A 183 -0.61 13.94 -11.84
N ASN A 184 0.36 13.82 -10.94
CA ASN A 184 1.76 13.58 -11.29
C ASN A 184 2.54 12.92 -10.15
N ASN A 185 3.60 12.18 -10.47
CA ASN A 185 4.53 11.65 -9.48
C ASN A 185 5.47 12.74 -8.98
N ARG A 186 5.13 13.33 -7.82
CA ARG A 186 5.90 14.41 -7.19
C ARG A 186 7.14 13.90 -6.43
N LEU A 187 7.31 12.57 -6.36
CA LEU A 187 8.25 11.89 -5.48
C LEU A 187 9.49 11.37 -6.20
N ALA A 188 9.36 10.98 -7.47
CA ALA A 188 10.43 10.32 -8.23
C ALA A 188 11.79 11.04 -8.13
N LYS A 189 11.82 12.34 -8.43
CA LYS A 189 13.04 13.16 -8.39
C LYS A 189 13.66 13.19 -6.99
N THR A 190 12.83 13.33 -5.97
CA THR A 190 13.26 13.45 -4.58
C THR A 190 13.79 12.12 -4.04
N LEU A 191 13.07 11.02 -4.26
CA LEU A 191 13.49 9.69 -3.82
C LEU A 191 14.81 9.26 -4.47
N ARG A 192 15.03 9.58 -5.76
CA ARG A 192 16.30 9.30 -6.47
C ARG A 192 17.53 9.93 -5.80
N ARG A 193 17.36 11.02 -5.02
CA ARG A 193 18.47 11.70 -4.31
C ARG A 193 18.92 10.94 -3.05
N ILE A 194 18.05 10.14 -2.43
CA ILE A 194 18.39 9.36 -1.23
C ILE A 194 19.46 8.32 -1.58
N LYS A 195 20.55 8.32 -0.82
CA LYS A 195 21.67 7.40 -0.98
C LYS A 195 21.40 6.09 -0.23
N ALA A 196 21.96 4.98 -0.71
CA ALA A 196 21.85 3.68 -0.05
C ALA A 196 22.86 3.57 1.10
N THR A 197 22.68 4.39 2.14
CA THR A 197 23.65 4.62 3.22
C THR A 197 24.12 3.33 3.86
N LYS A 198 23.22 2.39 4.19
CA LYS A 198 23.60 1.12 4.81
C LYS A 198 24.56 0.30 3.95
N LYS A 199 24.34 0.27 2.62
CA LYS A 199 25.22 -0.45 1.70
C LYS A 199 26.58 0.20 1.58
N ILE A 200 26.63 1.54 1.63
CA ILE A 200 27.89 2.29 1.61
C ILE A 200 28.69 1.99 2.89
N GLN A 201 28.07 2.11 4.06
CA GLN A 201 28.70 1.79 5.34
C GLN A 201 29.21 0.35 5.40
N LEU A 202 28.42 -0.62 4.91
CA LEU A 202 28.85 -2.02 4.85
C LEU A 202 29.99 -2.26 3.85
N ALA A 203 30.13 -1.42 2.83
CA ALA A 203 31.24 -1.52 1.89
C ALA A 203 32.52 -0.89 2.47
N GLU A 204 32.40 0.25 3.16
CA GLU A 204 33.53 0.95 3.81
C GLU A 204 34.06 0.17 5.03
N ALA A 205 33.20 -0.58 5.73
CA ALA A 205 33.60 -1.42 6.85
C ALA A 205 34.22 -2.76 6.43
N ARG A 206 34.21 -3.12 5.14
CA ARG A 206 34.89 -4.33 4.66
C ARG A 206 36.38 -4.13 4.73
N ARG A 207 37.08 -5.09 5.32
CA ARG A 207 38.53 -5.20 5.25
C ARG A 207 38.87 -6.25 4.20
N ASP A 208 39.89 -5.97 3.37
CA ASP A 208 40.32 -6.89 2.31
C ASP A 208 40.78 -8.25 2.84
N GLU A 209 41.27 -8.28 4.07
CA GLU A 209 41.66 -9.51 4.78
C GLU A 209 40.46 -10.44 5.07
N ASP A 210 39.24 -9.89 5.20
CA ASP A 210 38.04 -10.66 5.50
C ASP A 210 37.40 -11.26 4.22
N LEU A 211 37.94 -10.97 3.02
CA LEU A 211 37.41 -11.42 1.72
C LEU A 211 37.93 -12.79 1.28
N TYR A 212 39.07 -13.23 1.80
CA TYR A 212 39.75 -14.44 1.38
C TYR A 212 40.02 -15.34 2.58
N LEU A 213 39.83 -16.65 2.41
CA LEU A 213 40.32 -17.60 3.39
C LEU A 213 41.84 -17.59 3.36
N THR A 214 42.47 -17.52 4.53
CA THR A 214 43.90 -17.76 4.63
C THR A 214 44.22 -19.20 4.23
N GLN A 215 45.47 -19.50 3.88
CA GLN A 215 45.89 -20.86 3.55
C GLN A 215 45.53 -21.85 4.68
N GLU A 216 45.72 -21.45 5.94
CA GLU A 216 45.37 -22.25 7.11
C GLU A 216 43.86 -22.51 7.21
N GLN A 217 43.03 -21.48 7.01
CA GLN A 217 41.58 -21.64 7.01
C GLN A 217 41.08 -22.53 5.87
N LEU A 218 41.71 -22.43 4.69
CA LEU A 218 41.41 -23.28 3.54
C LEU A 218 41.75 -24.74 3.82
N GLN A 219 42.93 -25.01 4.40
CA GLN A 219 43.35 -26.36 4.79
C GLN A 219 42.46 -26.94 5.89
N ALA A 220 42.10 -26.14 6.89
CA ALA A 220 41.15 -26.54 7.93
C ALA A 220 39.78 -26.90 7.33
N TRP A 221 39.29 -26.12 6.36
CA TRP A 221 38.05 -26.40 5.65
C TRP A 221 38.12 -27.71 4.84
N PHE A 222 39.20 -27.92 4.09
CA PHE A 222 39.42 -29.17 3.35
C PHE A 222 39.50 -30.39 4.26
N THR A 223 40.17 -30.28 5.40
CA THR A 223 40.32 -31.36 6.37
C THR A 223 38.97 -31.71 7.00
N ALA A 224 38.19 -30.70 7.40
CA ALA A 224 36.85 -30.90 7.93
C ALA A 224 35.88 -31.50 6.89
N PHE A 225 36.04 -31.13 5.61
CA PHE A 225 35.26 -31.69 4.51
C PHE A 225 35.60 -33.17 4.29
N GLN A 226 36.88 -33.53 4.22
CA GLN A 226 37.33 -34.92 4.09
C GLN A 226 36.90 -35.78 5.28
N ALA A 227 37.00 -35.29 6.51
CA ALA A 227 36.58 -36.05 7.68
C ALA A 227 35.05 -36.32 7.72
N ARG A 228 34.25 -35.48 7.05
CA ARG A 228 32.79 -35.59 7.06
C ARG A 228 32.22 -36.35 5.86
N PHE A 229 32.92 -36.37 4.74
CA PHE A 229 32.41 -36.91 3.47
C PHE A 229 33.39 -37.85 2.75
N GLY A 230 34.58 -38.07 3.28
CA GLY A 230 35.60 -38.99 2.75
C GLY A 230 35.54 -40.38 3.37
#